data_AF-A0A7J7J8V1-F1
#
_entry.id   AF-A0A7J7J8V1-F1
#
_cell.length_a   1.000
_cell.length_b   1.000
_cell.length_c   1.000
_cell.angle_alpha   90.00
_cell.angle_beta   90.00
_cell.angle_gamma   90.00
#
_symmetry.space_group_name_H-M   'P 1'
#
loop_
_entity.id
_entity.type
_entity.pdbx_description
1 polymer ?
#
loop_
_entity_poly.entity_id
_entity_poly.type
_entity_poly.pdbx_seq_one_letter_code
_entity_poly.pdbx_strand_id
1 'polypeptide(L)'
;MASTLDEKFAFEAEWYDPHACLIRKYQVLYYVTDSTVEIYDVKNRRQFLKRSKTEISLLDLYIGSTIAIHARQFKIVAYGDEYSRKALSSKKERTLGIIKPDVCDKFSQILEAIYDRGFKVTKMKMCQLSRSEAGQFYQEHQAKSFYNGLIQFMSSGPVIAFELIGEGAILNWRALIGPTDSATARSEAPASLRARFGTDNTRNACHGSDSEQSATREIEFFFPSKGVKRRSTATFTDCTLCVIKPHTVLAGNAGKIISEIKKAGFEVSALQMFNMERANAEEFYEIYKGVLQEYKDFHSRNVI
;
A
#
# COMPACT_ATOMS: atom_id res chain seq x y z
N MET A 1 -23.49 31.94 -20.76
CA MET A 1 -23.23 31.00 -19.65
C MET A 1 -22.11 30.07 -20.11
N ALA A 2 -20.89 30.28 -19.63
CA ALA A 2 -19.78 29.38 -19.94
C ALA A 2 -20.12 28.00 -19.36
N SER A 3 -20.16 26.96 -20.19
CA SER A 3 -20.29 25.60 -19.68
C SER A 3 -19.09 25.34 -18.79
N THR A 4 -19.31 25.23 -17.49
CA THR A 4 -18.34 24.63 -16.58
C THR A 4 -18.06 23.23 -17.13
N LEU A 5 -16.96 23.07 -17.86
CA LEU A 5 -16.52 21.76 -18.33
C LEU A 5 -16.41 20.89 -17.08
N ASP A 6 -17.23 19.86 -17.06
CA ASP A 6 -17.23 18.87 -16.00
C ASP A 6 -15.85 18.22 -15.95
N GLU A 7 -15.06 18.58 -14.94
CA GLU A 7 -13.68 18.14 -14.83
C GLU A 7 -13.65 16.62 -14.74
N LYS A 8 -13.00 16.00 -15.73
CA LYS A 8 -12.91 14.56 -15.84
C LYS A 8 -11.48 14.10 -16.10
N PHE A 9 -11.18 12.91 -15.63
CA PHE A 9 -9.91 12.24 -15.86
C PHE A 9 -10.14 10.91 -16.55
N ALA A 10 -9.34 10.64 -17.58
CA ALA A 10 -9.38 9.40 -18.33
C ALA A 10 -8.25 8.47 -17.89
N PHE A 11 -8.55 7.18 -17.80
CA PHE A 11 -7.62 6.13 -17.45
C PHE A 11 -7.78 4.95 -18.40
N GLU A 12 -6.69 4.30 -18.74
CA GLU A 12 -6.72 2.97 -19.34
C GLU A 12 -6.74 1.94 -18.23
N ALA A 13 -7.66 0.98 -18.33
CA ALA A 13 -7.82 -0.07 -17.34
C ALA A 13 -7.93 -1.46 -17.98
N GLU A 14 -7.43 -2.45 -17.27
CA GLU A 14 -7.52 -3.86 -17.64
C GLU A 14 -8.47 -4.60 -16.71
N TRP A 15 -9.34 -5.44 -17.27
CA TRP A 15 -10.18 -6.37 -16.53
C TRP A 15 -10.04 -7.77 -17.12
N TYR A 16 -9.82 -8.75 -16.24
CA TYR A 16 -9.81 -10.16 -16.61
C TYR A 16 -11.24 -10.68 -16.70
N ASP A 17 -11.64 -11.12 -17.88
CA ASP A 17 -12.94 -11.74 -18.16
C ASP A 17 -12.83 -13.26 -17.88
N PRO A 18 -13.41 -13.76 -16.77
CA PRO A 18 -13.25 -15.15 -16.37
C PRO A 18 -13.98 -16.13 -17.32
N HIS A 19 -15.00 -15.68 -18.04
CA HIS A 19 -15.73 -16.53 -18.98
C HIS A 19 -14.97 -16.70 -20.29
N ALA A 20 -14.31 -15.64 -20.75
CA ALA A 20 -13.54 -15.65 -21.99
C ALA A 20 -12.05 -15.95 -21.76
N CYS A 21 -11.61 -16.12 -20.51
CA CYS A 21 -10.22 -16.35 -20.10
C CYS A 21 -9.23 -15.36 -20.71
N LEU A 22 -9.60 -14.08 -20.82
CA LEU A 22 -8.80 -13.07 -21.50
C LEU A 22 -8.83 -11.71 -20.78
N ILE A 23 -7.76 -10.94 -20.95
CA ILE A 23 -7.68 -9.56 -20.44
C ILE A 23 -8.28 -8.62 -21.49
N ARG A 24 -9.25 -7.81 -21.06
CA ARG A 24 -9.87 -6.77 -21.88
C ARG A 24 -9.39 -5.39 -21.42
N LYS A 25 -9.21 -4.49 -22.39
CA LYS A 25 -8.84 -3.09 -22.15
C LYS A 25 -10.06 -2.19 -22.24
N TYR A 26 -10.17 -1.28 -21.29
CA TYR A 26 -11.23 -0.31 -21.17
C TYR A 26 -10.66 1.08 -20.95
N GLN A 27 -11.43 2.10 -21.33
CA GLN A 27 -11.21 3.46 -20.90
C GLN A 27 -12.19 3.78 -19.78
N VAL A 28 -11.67 4.17 -18.62
CA VAL A 28 -12.45 4.61 -17.47
C VAL A 28 -12.40 6.13 -17.43
N LEU A 29 -13.56 6.77 -17.42
CA LEU A 29 -13.71 8.21 -17.21
C LEU A 29 -14.24 8.45 -15.81
N TYR A 30 -13.54 9.25 -15.03
CA TYR A 30 -13.96 9.68 -13.70
C TYR A 30 -14.31 11.16 -13.73
N TYR A 31 -15.51 11.51 -13.26
CA TYR A 31 -16.01 12.88 -13.18
C TYR A 31 -15.92 13.36 -11.73
N VAL A 32 -15.12 14.41 -11.50
CA VAL A 32 -14.74 14.85 -10.16
C VAL A 32 -15.92 15.54 -9.45
N THR A 33 -16.72 16.29 -10.21
CA THR A 33 -17.77 17.16 -9.67
C THR A 33 -18.87 16.40 -8.94
N ASP A 34 -19.21 15.19 -9.41
CA ASP A 34 -20.31 14.39 -8.87
C ASP A 34 -19.89 12.97 -8.47
N SER A 35 -18.59 12.67 -8.48
CA SER A 35 -18.04 11.36 -8.12
C SER A 35 -18.71 10.22 -8.90
N THR A 36 -18.78 10.36 -10.22
CA THR A 36 -19.33 9.35 -11.11
C THR A 36 -18.27 8.76 -12.04
N VAL A 37 -18.54 7.56 -12.53
CA VAL A 37 -17.66 6.82 -13.43
C VAL A 37 -18.41 6.33 -14.67
N GLU A 38 -17.73 6.36 -15.80
CA GLU A 38 -18.19 5.84 -17.09
C GLU A 38 -17.10 4.96 -17.70
N ILE A 39 -17.48 3.87 -18.39
CA ILE A 39 -16.50 2.93 -18.96
C ILE A 39 -16.81 2.69 -20.44
N TYR A 40 -15.77 2.76 -21.27
CA TYR A 40 -15.81 2.46 -22.70
C TYR A 40 -14.94 1.24 -23.04
N ASP A 41 -15.47 0.36 -23.89
CA ASP A 41 -14.72 -0.72 -24.53
C ASP A 41 -13.94 -0.13 -25.71
N VAL A 42 -12.61 -0.02 -25.55
CA VAL A 42 -11.72 0.61 -26.52
C VAL A 42 -11.69 -0.16 -27.84
N LYS A 43 -11.74 -1.50 -27.77
CA LYS A 43 -11.66 -2.36 -28.95
C LYS A 43 -12.91 -2.26 -29.80
N ASN A 44 -14.08 -2.31 -29.17
CA ASN A 44 -15.36 -2.32 -29.87
C ASN A 44 -15.97 -0.91 -30.04
N ARG A 45 -15.28 0.14 -29.55
CA ARG A 45 -15.73 1.54 -29.60
C ARG A 45 -17.16 1.73 -29.12
N ARG A 46 -17.52 1.02 -28.06
CA ARG A 46 -18.87 1.06 -27.48
C ARG A 46 -18.80 1.32 -26.00
N GLN A 47 -19.87 1.90 -25.48
CA GLN A 47 -19.99 2.10 -24.06
C GLN A 47 -20.21 0.76 -23.35
N PHE A 48 -19.42 0.52 -22.30
CA PHE A 48 -19.51 -0.68 -21.47
C PHE A 48 -20.33 -0.41 -20.20
N LEU A 49 -20.17 0.77 -19.60
CA LEU A 49 -20.93 1.22 -18.44
C LEU A 49 -21.37 2.67 -18.63
N LYS A 50 -22.67 2.96 -18.46
CA LYS A 50 -23.22 4.33 -18.38
C LYS A 50 -22.68 5.06 -17.16
N ARG A 51 -22.50 6.38 -17.27
CA ARG A 51 -22.17 7.26 -16.13
C ARG A 51 -23.04 6.89 -14.91
N SER A 52 -22.38 6.48 -13.84
CA SER A 52 -23.05 6.01 -12.62
C SER A 52 -22.25 6.45 -11.39
N LYS A 53 -22.94 6.63 -10.26
CA LYS A 53 -22.28 6.99 -8.99
C LYS A 53 -21.29 5.91 -8.57
N THR A 54 -20.20 6.35 -7.97
CA THR A 54 -19.17 5.48 -7.42
C THR A 54 -18.73 5.95 -6.05
N GLU A 55 -18.28 5.01 -5.22
CA GLU A 55 -17.61 5.29 -3.94
C GLU A 55 -16.10 5.53 -4.13
N ILE A 56 -15.59 5.30 -5.34
CA ILE A 56 -14.18 5.51 -5.69
C ILE A 56 -13.87 7.00 -5.60
N SER A 57 -12.86 7.33 -4.81
CA SER A 57 -12.31 8.68 -4.77
C SER A 57 -11.25 8.88 -5.84
N LEU A 58 -10.98 10.13 -6.22
CA LEU A 58 -9.85 10.44 -7.10
C LEU A 58 -8.51 9.93 -6.53
N LEU A 59 -8.41 9.79 -5.20
CA LEU A 59 -7.20 9.28 -4.56
C LEU A 59 -6.93 7.80 -4.85
N ASP A 60 -7.97 7.05 -5.23
CA ASP A 60 -7.90 5.63 -5.58
C ASP A 60 -7.47 5.41 -7.04
N LEU A 61 -7.50 6.44 -7.86
CA LEU A 61 -7.22 6.39 -9.29
C LEU A 61 -5.77 6.77 -9.59
N TYR A 62 -4.89 5.77 -9.56
CA TYR A 62 -3.48 5.91 -9.94
C TYR A 62 -2.98 4.68 -10.69
N ILE A 63 -1.90 4.81 -11.46
CA ILE A 63 -1.33 3.70 -12.22
C ILE A 63 -0.92 2.56 -11.27
N GLY A 64 -1.41 1.35 -11.56
CA GLY A 64 -1.19 0.15 -10.75
C GLY A 64 -2.26 -0.10 -9.69
N SER A 65 -3.15 0.86 -9.41
CA SER A 65 -4.31 0.64 -8.54
C SER A 65 -5.29 -0.36 -9.16
N THR A 66 -6.01 -1.09 -8.30
CA THR A 66 -7.18 -1.88 -8.70
C THR A 66 -8.41 -1.25 -8.07
N ILE A 67 -9.40 -0.91 -8.88
CA ILE A 67 -10.66 -0.32 -8.47
C ILE A 67 -11.81 -1.28 -8.72
N ALA A 68 -12.78 -1.34 -7.81
CA ALA A 68 -13.97 -2.15 -7.96
C ALA A 68 -15.13 -1.30 -8.50
N ILE A 69 -15.65 -1.64 -9.68
CA ILE A 69 -16.80 -0.97 -10.29
C ILE A 69 -17.85 -2.04 -10.62
N HIS A 70 -19.04 -1.95 -10.00
CA HIS A 70 -20.14 -2.93 -10.15
C HIS A 70 -19.65 -4.39 -10.02
N ALA A 71 -18.94 -4.69 -8.93
CA ALA A 71 -18.36 -6.00 -8.61
C ALA A 71 -17.30 -6.54 -9.60
N ARG A 72 -16.77 -5.71 -10.51
CA ARG A 72 -15.62 -6.03 -11.38
C ARG A 72 -14.39 -5.25 -10.93
N GLN A 73 -13.25 -5.94 -10.86
CA GLN A 73 -11.97 -5.34 -10.47
C GLN A 73 -11.19 -4.90 -11.72
N PHE A 74 -11.08 -3.59 -11.91
CA PHE A 74 -10.33 -2.98 -13.00
C PHE A 74 -8.96 -2.52 -12.51
N LYS A 75 -7.89 -2.98 -13.13
CA LYS A 75 -6.53 -2.50 -12.86
C LYS A 75 -6.24 -1.29 -13.73
N ILE A 76 -5.95 -0.14 -13.13
CA ILE A 76 -5.51 1.05 -13.86
C ILE A 76 -4.08 0.83 -14.36
N VAL A 77 -3.87 0.92 -15.67
CA VAL A 77 -2.56 0.65 -16.30
C VAL A 77 -1.91 1.88 -16.92
N ALA A 78 -2.70 2.89 -17.30
CA ALA A 78 -2.17 4.15 -17.82
C ALA A 78 -3.20 5.28 -17.66
N TYR A 79 -2.75 6.53 -17.90
CA TYR A 79 -3.66 7.65 -18.14
C TYR A 79 -4.20 7.58 -19.57
N GLY A 80 -5.49 7.83 -19.73
CA GLY A 80 -6.19 7.77 -21.02
C GLY A 80 -5.97 9.00 -21.91
N ASP A 81 -5.42 10.09 -21.37
CA ASP A 81 -5.05 11.29 -22.12
C ASP A 81 -3.91 12.09 -21.45
N GLU A 82 -3.36 13.07 -22.18
CA GLU A 82 -2.27 13.94 -21.73
C GLU A 82 -2.69 14.86 -20.57
N TYR A 83 -3.94 15.32 -20.58
CA TYR A 83 -4.48 16.20 -19.54
C TYR A 83 -4.46 15.51 -18.18
N SER A 84 -5.03 14.31 -18.12
CA SER A 84 -5.10 13.47 -16.93
C SER A 84 -3.70 13.09 -16.45
N ARG A 85 -2.79 12.78 -17.37
CA ARG A 85 -1.39 12.51 -17.03
C ARG A 85 -0.75 13.72 -16.33
N LYS A 86 -0.80 14.90 -16.94
CA LYS A 86 -0.18 16.11 -16.37
C LYS A 86 -0.81 16.53 -15.05
N ALA A 87 -2.13 16.37 -14.91
CA ALA A 87 -2.85 16.77 -13.71
C ALA A 87 -2.61 15.83 -12.51
N LEU A 88 -2.34 14.54 -12.76
CA LEU A 88 -2.33 13.51 -11.72
C LEU A 88 -0.98 12.82 -11.50
N SER A 89 -0.05 12.84 -12.47
CA SER A 89 1.21 12.09 -12.38
C SER A 89 2.05 12.46 -11.15
N SER A 90 2.15 13.75 -10.83
CA SER A 90 2.90 14.24 -9.66
C SER A 90 2.19 14.02 -8.33
N LYS A 91 0.86 13.83 -8.35
CA LYS A 91 0.04 13.70 -7.13
C LYS A 91 0.08 12.30 -6.51
N LYS A 92 0.72 11.34 -7.19
CA LYS A 92 0.68 9.91 -6.85
C LYS A 92 2.06 9.26 -6.96
N GLU A 93 3.07 9.95 -6.42
CA GLU A 93 4.42 9.41 -6.26
C GLU A 93 4.38 8.22 -5.29
N ARG A 94 5.23 7.22 -5.55
CA ARG A 94 5.36 6.00 -4.76
C ARG A 94 6.71 6.01 -4.04
N THR A 95 6.75 5.57 -2.79
CA THR A 95 8.01 5.39 -2.05
C THR A 95 7.96 4.11 -1.22
N LEU A 96 9.13 3.52 -0.94
CA LEU A 96 9.24 2.46 0.05
C LEU A 96 9.43 3.08 1.44
N GLY A 97 8.63 2.62 2.40
CA GLY A 97 8.90 2.76 3.82
C GLY A 97 9.32 1.43 4.42
N ILE A 98 10.28 1.44 5.35
CA ILE A 98 10.58 0.27 6.19
C ILE A 98 10.62 0.70 7.65
N ILE A 99 9.99 -0.08 8.51
CA ILE A 99 10.21 -0.07 9.96
C ILE A 99 11.25 -1.14 10.27
N LYS A 100 12.33 -0.71 10.92
CA LYS A 100 13.49 -1.54 11.23
C LYS A 100 13.25 -2.42 12.47
N PRO A 101 14.12 -3.43 12.71
CA PRO A 101 13.86 -4.42 13.76
C PRO A 101 13.78 -3.86 15.20
N ASP A 102 14.48 -2.75 15.46
CA ASP A 102 14.53 -2.08 16.77
C ASP A 102 13.19 -1.55 17.26
N VAL A 103 12.25 -1.31 16.35
CA VAL A 103 10.99 -0.61 16.65
C VAL A 103 9.77 -1.31 16.03
N CYS A 104 9.92 -2.57 15.62
CA CYS A 104 8.83 -3.35 15.06
C CYS A 104 7.66 -3.52 16.05
N ASP A 105 7.91 -3.49 17.35
CA ASP A 105 6.84 -3.47 18.35
C ASP A 105 6.10 -2.11 18.41
N LYS A 106 6.68 -1.01 17.91
CA LYS A 106 6.04 0.32 17.88
C LYS A 106 5.34 0.62 16.56
N PHE A 107 5.20 -0.38 15.68
CA PHE A 107 4.73 -0.15 14.32
C PHE A 107 3.31 0.42 14.19
N SER A 108 2.42 0.16 15.15
CA SER A 108 1.08 0.75 15.17
C SER A 108 1.14 2.28 15.21
N GLN A 109 2.01 2.84 16.06
CA GLN A 109 2.18 4.29 16.21
C GLN A 109 2.80 4.92 14.96
N ILE A 110 3.71 4.20 14.30
CA ILE A 110 4.32 4.65 13.03
C ILE A 110 3.28 4.61 11.92
N LEU A 111 2.44 3.57 11.88
CA LEU A 111 1.34 3.45 10.91
C LEU A 111 0.30 4.56 11.10
N GLU A 112 -0.03 4.93 12.33
CA GLU A 112 -0.86 6.10 12.63
C GLU A 112 -0.22 7.39 12.09
N ALA A 113 1.08 7.61 12.35
CA ALA A 113 1.79 8.79 11.83
C ALA A 113 1.84 8.83 10.29
N ILE A 114 1.91 7.67 9.62
CA ILE A 114 1.82 7.57 8.16
C ILE A 114 0.45 8.04 7.68
N TYR A 115 -0.63 7.57 8.30
CA TYR A 115 -2.00 7.99 7.94
C TYR A 115 -2.25 9.47 8.25
N ASP A 116 -1.81 9.97 9.40
CA ASP A 116 -1.94 11.38 9.80
C ASP A 116 -1.21 12.33 8.84
N ARG A 117 -0.12 11.86 8.22
CA ARG A 117 0.61 12.60 7.18
C ARG A 117 -0.08 12.58 5.81
N GLY A 118 -1.20 11.85 5.68
CA GLY A 118 -2.00 11.78 4.45
C GLY A 118 -1.52 10.72 3.45
N PHE A 119 -0.65 9.80 3.86
CA PHE A 119 -0.22 8.71 2.98
C PHE A 119 -1.32 7.66 2.82
N LYS A 120 -1.43 7.14 1.59
CA LYS A 120 -2.11 5.86 1.34
C LYS A 120 -1.09 4.73 1.42
N VAL A 121 -1.34 3.76 2.29
CA VAL A 121 -0.58 2.50 2.33
C VAL A 121 -1.20 1.53 1.33
N THR A 122 -0.48 1.16 0.27
CA THR A 122 -1.02 0.31 -0.81
C THR A 122 -0.54 -1.13 -0.72
N LYS A 123 0.62 -1.35 -0.09
CA LYS A 123 1.12 -2.66 0.28
C LYS A 123 1.80 -2.55 1.63
N MET A 124 1.71 -3.63 2.41
CA MET A 124 2.35 -3.72 3.71
C MET A 124 2.67 -5.18 3.98
N LYS A 125 3.86 -5.47 4.50
CA LYS A 125 4.19 -6.82 4.95
C LYS A 125 5.23 -6.81 6.07
N MET A 126 5.08 -7.74 7.00
CA MET A 126 6.11 -8.11 7.96
C MET A 126 6.92 -9.29 7.40
N CYS A 127 8.24 -9.18 7.39
CA CYS A 127 9.12 -10.24 6.90
C CYS A 127 10.45 -10.29 7.66
N GLN A 128 11.14 -11.42 7.53
CA GLN A 128 12.49 -11.61 8.05
C GLN A 128 13.48 -11.67 6.89
N LEU A 129 14.44 -10.74 6.84
CA LEU A 129 15.50 -10.78 5.85
C LEU A 129 16.64 -11.70 6.31
N SER A 130 17.13 -12.54 5.40
CA SER A 130 18.43 -13.18 5.54
C SER A 130 19.56 -12.16 5.36
N ARG A 131 20.78 -12.49 5.81
CA ARG A 131 21.96 -11.64 5.56
C ARG A 131 22.19 -11.40 4.06
N SER A 132 21.94 -12.41 3.23
CA SER A 132 22.06 -12.31 1.77
C SER A 132 21.05 -11.31 1.20
N GLU A 133 19.78 -11.42 1.59
CA GLU A 133 18.73 -10.48 1.16
C GLU A 133 19.01 -9.06 1.64
N ALA A 134 19.42 -8.87 2.90
CA ALA A 134 19.80 -7.56 3.42
C ALA A 134 21.01 -6.97 2.68
N GLY A 135 22.00 -7.79 2.32
CA GLY A 135 23.14 -7.36 1.49
C GLY A 135 22.72 -6.96 0.07
N GLN A 136 21.85 -7.74 -0.56
CA GLN A 136 21.28 -7.40 -1.86
C GLN A 136 20.53 -6.06 -1.80
N PHE A 137 19.75 -5.84 -0.75
CA PHE A 137 18.97 -4.61 -0.59
C PHE A 137 19.86 -3.36 -0.44
N TYR A 138 20.91 -3.45 0.39
CA TYR A 138 21.83 -2.34 0.67
C TYR A 138 23.11 -2.35 -0.19
N GLN A 139 23.11 -3.01 -1.35
CA GLN A 139 24.30 -3.23 -2.17
C GLN A 139 25.05 -1.93 -2.52
N GLU A 140 24.35 -0.83 -2.71
CA GLU A 140 24.92 0.50 -2.98
C GLU A 140 25.83 1.01 -1.84
N HIS A 141 25.72 0.44 -0.65
CA HIS A 141 26.53 0.76 0.51
C HIS A 141 27.67 -0.25 0.75
N GLN A 142 27.90 -1.21 -0.13
CA GLN A 142 28.89 -2.29 0.07
C GLN A 142 30.30 -1.78 0.40
N ALA A 143 30.70 -0.63 -0.15
CA ALA A 143 32.01 -0.02 0.10
C ALA A 143 32.09 0.83 1.39
N LYS A 144 30.99 0.97 2.14
CA LYS A 144 30.93 1.78 3.36
C LYS A 144 31.33 0.95 4.58
N SER A 145 32.09 1.54 5.50
CA SER A 145 32.56 0.86 6.72
C SER A 145 31.43 0.31 7.61
N PHE A 146 30.25 0.94 7.60
CA PHE A 146 29.08 0.52 8.38
C PHE A 146 28.25 -0.60 7.73
N TYR A 147 28.55 -1.01 6.49
CA TYR A 147 27.72 -1.93 5.71
C TYR A 147 27.47 -3.28 6.40
N ASN A 148 28.52 -3.90 6.94
CA ASN A 148 28.39 -5.20 7.61
C ASN A 148 27.53 -5.12 8.86
N GLY A 149 27.66 -4.03 9.63
CA GLY A 149 26.82 -3.75 10.79
C GLY A 149 25.35 -3.54 10.40
N LEU A 150 25.11 -2.80 9.31
CA LEU A 150 23.77 -2.59 8.77
C LEU A 150 23.11 -3.91 8.33
N ILE A 151 23.82 -4.76 7.59
CA ILE A 151 23.30 -6.08 7.19
C ILE A 151 22.98 -6.94 8.42
N GLN A 152 23.90 -7.01 9.38
CA GLN A 152 23.71 -7.80 10.59
C GLN A 152 22.48 -7.34 11.35
N PHE A 153 22.30 -6.03 11.49
CA PHE A 153 21.13 -5.47 12.16
C PHE A 153 19.83 -5.75 11.38
N MET A 154 19.80 -5.47 10.08
CA MET A 154 18.60 -5.63 9.25
C MET A 154 18.16 -7.09 9.08
N SER A 155 19.03 -8.05 9.40
CA SER A 155 18.73 -9.49 9.40
C SER A 155 18.56 -10.08 10.81
N SER A 156 18.69 -9.29 11.88
CA SER A 156 18.60 -9.77 13.27
C SER A 156 17.17 -9.98 13.76
N GLY A 157 16.18 -9.42 13.08
CA GLY A 157 14.78 -9.47 13.50
C GLY A 157 13.83 -9.05 12.38
N PRO A 158 12.52 -9.06 12.65
CA PRO A 158 11.51 -8.75 11.65
C PRO A 158 11.66 -7.30 11.18
N VAL A 159 11.23 -7.05 9.95
CA VAL A 159 11.05 -5.71 9.40
C VAL A 159 9.63 -5.59 8.86
N ILE A 160 9.09 -4.38 8.82
CA ILE A 160 7.81 -4.12 8.18
C ILE A 160 8.05 -3.17 7.01
N ALA A 161 7.77 -3.65 5.81
CA ALA A 161 7.87 -2.86 4.59
C ALA A 161 6.49 -2.32 4.19
N PHE A 162 6.47 -1.13 3.62
CA PHE A 162 5.29 -0.40 3.15
C PHE A 162 5.55 0.13 1.75
N GLU A 163 4.56 0.00 0.88
CA GLU A 163 4.45 0.87 -0.29
C GLU A 163 3.53 2.03 0.08
N LEU A 164 4.08 3.25 0.05
CA LEU A 164 3.35 4.49 0.36
C LEU A 164 3.10 5.27 -0.92
N ILE A 165 1.88 5.81 -1.04
CA ILE A 165 1.47 6.69 -2.13
C ILE A 165 0.97 8.02 -1.58
N GLY A 166 1.40 9.10 -2.22
CA GLY A 166 0.98 10.46 -1.90
C GLY A 166 1.57 11.48 -2.86
N GLU A 167 1.17 12.74 -2.70
CA GLU A 167 1.82 13.85 -3.38
C GLU A 167 3.21 14.07 -2.80
N GLY A 168 4.25 14.09 -3.64
CA GLY A 168 5.65 14.18 -3.21
C GLY A 168 6.02 13.13 -2.15
N ALA A 169 5.54 11.88 -2.32
CA ALA A 169 5.62 10.82 -1.34
C ALA A 169 7.05 10.58 -0.80
N ILE A 170 8.07 10.61 -1.65
CA ILE A 170 9.47 10.42 -1.26
C ILE A 170 9.90 11.55 -0.33
N LEU A 171 9.70 12.80 -0.75
CA LEU A 171 10.05 13.97 0.04
C LEU A 171 9.30 13.99 1.38
N ASN A 172 7.99 13.74 1.34
CA ASN A 172 7.14 13.75 2.53
C ASN A 172 7.47 12.61 3.50
N TRP A 173 7.83 11.43 3.00
CA TRP A 173 8.21 10.31 3.85
C TRP A 173 9.56 10.59 4.51
N ARG A 174 10.53 11.12 3.75
CA ARG A 174 11.83 11.57 4.28
C ARG A 174 11.68 12.66 5.34
N ALA A 175 10.78 13.61 5.13
CA ALA A 175 10.46 14.64 6.11
C ALA A 175 9.83 14.05 7.39
N LEU A 176 8.94 13.06 7.25
CA LEU A 176 8.31 12.40 8.39
C LEU A 176 9.32 11.57 9.21
N ILE A 177 10.22 10.84 8.55
CA ILE A 177 11.23 10.03 9.26
C ILE A 177 12.36 10.88 9.86
N GLY A 178 12.74 11.99 9.23
CA GLY A 178 13.77 12.91 9.71
C GLY A 178 15.21 12.54 9.32
N PRO A 179 16.22 13.30 9.79
CA PRO A 179 17.64 13.06 9.54
C PRO A 179 18.10 11.64 9.90
N THR A 180 19.07 11.07 9.16
CA THR A 180 19.53 9.67 9.34
C THR A 180 20.11 9.41 10.73
N ASP A 181 20.87 10.36 11.27
CA ASP A 181 21.38 10.27 12.62
C ASP A 181 20.30 10.67 13.64
N SER A 182 20.04 9.78 14.60
CA SER A 182 18.96 9.97 15.57
C SER A 182 19.23 11.15 16.53
N ALA A 183 20.49 11.51 16.81
CA ALA A 183 20.81 12.67 17.63
C ALA A 183 20.55 13.97 16.87
N THR A 184 20.97 14.04 15.60
CA THR A 184 20.61 15.16 14.70
C THR A 184 19.10 15.27 14.53
N ALA A 185 18.39 14.15 14.37
CA ALA A 185 16.94 14.16 14.28
C ALA A 185 16.29 14.76 15.54
N ARG A 186 16.78 14.41 16.74
CA ARG A 186 16.29 14.97 18.01
C ARG A 186 16.48 16.50 18.10
N SER A 187 17.55 17.04 17.55
CA SER A 187 17.80 18.49 17.56
C SER A 187 17.06 19.24 16.46
N GLU A 188 17.06 18.73 15.23
CA GLU A 188 16.58 19.47 14.05
C GLU A 188 15.11 19.20 13.71
N ALA A 189 14.62 17.99 14.03
CA ALA A 189 13.26 17.54 13.71
C ALA A 189 12.70 16.67 14.86
N PRO A 190 12.49 17.23 16.07
CA PRO A 190 12.14 16.46 17.27
C PRO A 190 10.83 15.66 17.16
N ALA A 191 9.91 16.06 16.28
CA ALA A 191 8.67 15.34 16.01
C ALA A 191 8.84 14.16 15.03
N SER A 192 10.00 14.01 14.39
CA SER A 192 10.26 12.97 13.39
C SER A 192 10.31 11.57 13.99
N LEU A 193 10.08 10.55 13.18
CA LEU A 193 10.09 9.16 13.65
C LEU A 193 11.47 8.73 14.15
N ARG A 194 12.56 9.20 13.51
CA ARG A 194 13.94 8.93 13.96
C ARG A 194 14.25 9.60 15.29
N ALA A 195 13.76 10.82 15.51
CA ALA A 195 13.92 11.49 16.80
C ALA A 195 13.20 10.75 17.94
N ARG A 196 11.99 10.26 17.65
CA ARG A 196 11.11 9.61 18.64
C ARG A 196 11.52 8.19 18.99
N PHE A 197 11.96 7.42 18.00
CA PHE A 197 12.16 5.96 18.15
C PHE A 197 13.59 5.50 17.87
N GLY A 198 14.42 6.31 17.23
CA GLY A 198 15.80 5.94 16.88
C GLY A 198 16.77 6.09 18.05
N THR A 199 17.71 5.15 18.16
CA THR A 199 18.77 5.17 19.18
C THR A 199 20.07 5.74 18.63
N ASP A 200 20.48 5.32 17.44
CA ASP A 200 21.74 5.71 16.80
C ASP A 200 21.59 5.82 15.28
N ASN A 201 22.71 5.89 14.54
CA ASN A 201 22.72 6.05 13.09
C ASN A 201 22.30 4.76 12.33
N THR A 202 22.56 3.58 12.89
CA THR A 202 22.17 2.29 12.30
C THR A 202 20.75 1.89 12.74
N ARG A 203 20.49 1.98 14.05
CA ARG A 203 19.20 1.75 14.72
C ARG A 203 18.42 3.06 14.80
N ASN A 204 18.02 3.52 13.62
CA ASN A 204 17.28 4.77 13.47
C ASN A 204 15.82 4.52 13.12
N ALA A 205 15.21 3.43 13.58
CA ALA A 205 13.79 3.13 13.43
C ALA A 205 13.21 2.91 12.01
N CYS A 206 13.53 3.77 11.03
CA CYS A 206 12.90 3.79 9.72
C CYS A 206 13.89 3.99 8.56
N HIS A 207 13.59 3.35 7.42
CA HIS A 207 14.21 3.60 6.11
C HIS A 207 13.18 4.19 5.15
N GLY A 208 13.65 5.04 4.25
CA GLY A 208 12.87 5.61 3.16
C GLY A 208 13.74 5.80 1.94
N SER A 209 13.19 5.50 0.77
CA SER A 209 13.86 5.71 -0.51
C SER A 209 14.24 7.19 -0.70
N ASP A 210 15.24 7.46 -1.53
CA ASP A 210 15.78 8.80 -1.77
C ASP A 210 15.46 9.37 -3.16
N SER A 211 14.99 8.53 -4.07
CA SER A 211 14.69 8.85 -5.46
C SER A 211 13.64 7.90 -6.02
N GLU A 212 13.01 8.27 -7.13
CA GLU A 212 12.00 7.43 -7.79
C GLU A 212 12.59 6.10 -8.27
N GLN A 213 13.85 6.12 -8.71
CA GLN A 213 14.59 4.93 -9.14
C GLN A 213 14.85 3.99 -7.97
N SER A 214 15.33 4.51 -6.83
CA SER A 214 15.51 3.66 -5.63
C SER A 214 14.17 3.16 -5.12
N ALA A 215 13.14 4.01 -5.03
CA ALA A 215 11.78 3.59 -4.65
C ALA A 215 11.25 2.44 -5.50
N THR A 216 11.35 2.54 -6.82
CA THR A 216 10.88 1.48 -7.73
C THR A 216 11.60 0.16 -7.50
N ARG A 217 12.94 0.19 -7.44
CA ARG A 217 13.78 -0.99 -7.19
C ARG A 217 13.49 -1.61 -5.83
N GLU A 218 13.39 -0.79 -4.80
CA GLU A 218 13.19 -1.20 -3.41
C GLU A 218 11.77 -1.75 -3.18
N ILE A 219 10.74 -1.16 -3.79
CA ILE A 219 9.37 -1.70 -3.77
C ILE A 219 9.32 -3.08 -4.42
N GLU A 220 9.92 -3.25 -5.60
CA GLU A 220 9.93 -4.55 -6.29
C GLU A 220 10.68 -5.62 -5.49
N PHE A 221 11.72 -5.24 -4.73
CA PHE A 221 12.44 -6.15 -3.85
C PHE A 221 11.54 -6.73 -2.73
N PHE A 222 10.70 -5.91 -2.09
CA PHE A 222 9.82 -6.37 -1.00
C PHE A 222 8.49 -6.97 -1.50
N PHE A 223 7.97 -6.43 -2.61
CA PHE A 223 6.68 -6.75 -3.19
C PHE A 223 6.79 -7.16 -4.66
N PRO A 224 7.55 -8.24 -4.95
CA PRO A 224 7.84 -8.63 -6.32
C PRO A 224 6.56 -8.99 -7.07
N SER A 225 6.46 -8.52 -8.30
CA SER A 225 5.42 -8.90 -9.26
C SER A 225 5.55 -10.37 -9.67
N LYS A 226 6.79 -10.88 -9.73
CA LYS A 226 7.15 -12.28 -10.03
C LYS A 226 8.39 -12.68 -9.23
N GLY A 227 8.50 -13.96 -8.89
CA GLY A 227 9.70 -14.52 -8.23
C GLY A 227 9.55 -14.69 -6.72
N VAL A 228 10.70 -14.72 -6.02
CA VAL A 228 10.79 -15.15 -4.61
C VAL A 228 10.25 -14.09 -3.67
N LYS A 229 9.15 -14.42 -2.98
CA LYS A 229 8.57 -13.59 -1.92
C LYS A 229 9.45 -13.60 -0.68
N ARG A 230 9.56 -12.45 -0.01
CA ARG A 230 10.24 -12.36 1.31
C ARG A 230 9.56 -13.27 2.34
N ARG A 231 10.37 -13.94 3.16
CA ARG A 231 9.92 -14.89 4.17
C ARG A 231 9.02 -14.22 5.21
N SER A 232 7.82 -14.77 5.42
CA SER A 232 6.91 -14.35 6.49
C SER A 232 7.49 -14.68 7.86
N THR A 233 7.07 -13.92 8.87
CA THR A 233 7.43 -14.11 10.29
C THR A 233 6.39 -14.93 11.06
N ALA A 234 5.36 -15.45 10.38
CA ALA A 234 4.27 -16.20 11.00
C ALA A 234 4.78 -17.47 11.71
N THR A 235 4.33 -17.68 12.95
CA THR A 235 4.78 -18.79 13.81
C THR A 235 3.88 -20.03 13.71
N PHE A 236 2.62 -19.87 13.28
CA PHE A 236 1.61 -20.94 13.14
C PHE A 236 1.38 -21.80 14.40
N THR A 237 1.78 -21.32 15.57
CA THR A 237 1.65 -22.01 16.86
C THR A 237 1.02 -21.03 17.84
N ASP A 238 -0.02 -21.47 18.56
CA ASP A 238 -0.79 -20.66 19.52
C ASP A 238 -1.20 -19.28 18.98
N CYS A 239 -1.63 -19.23 17.72
CA CYS A 239 -1.96 -18.00 17.02
C CYS A 239 -3.40 -18.02 16.46
N THR A 240 -3.94 -16.83 16.23
CA THR A 240 -5.21 -16.63 15.53
C THR A 240 -5.02 -15.72 14.33
N LEU A 241 -5.98 -15.70 13.42
CA LEU A 241 -6.03 -14.80 12.27
C LEU A 241 -6.99 -13.63 12.58
N CYS A 242 -6.49 -12.41 12.44
CA CYS A 242 -7.31 -11.20 12.47
C CYS A 242 -7.35 -10.58 11.06
N VAL A 243 -8.55 -10.30 10.55
CA VAL A 243 -8.75 -9.61 9.27
C VAL A 243 -9.22 -8.18 9.54
N ILE A 244 -8.35 -7.21 9.26
CA ILE A 244 -8.70 -5.78 9.28
C ILE A 244 -9.39 -5.45 7.95
N LYS A 245 -10.69 -5.13 8.00
CA LYS A 245 -11.50 -4.96 6.81
C LYS A 245 -11.13 -3.68 6.02
N PRO A 246 -11.27 -3.67 4.69
CA PRO A 246 -10.86 -2.56 3.82
C PRO A 246 -11.38 -1.17 4.25
N HIS A 247 -12.65 -1.05 4.65
CA HIS A 247 -13.22 0.23 5.07
C HIS A 247 -12.46 0.89 6.22
N THR A 248 -11.93 0.10 7.17
CA THR A 248 -11.11 0.63 8.28
C THR A 248 -9.70 1.00 7.85
N VAL A 249 -9.13 0.26 6.89
CA VAL A 249 -7.82 0.56 6.30
C VAL A 249 -7.91 1.89 5.52
N LEU A 250 -8.96 2.06 4.73
CA LEU A 250 -9.23 3.28 3.96
C LEU A 250 -9.48 4.49 4.87
N ALA A 251 -10.13 4.28 6.02
CA ALA A 251 -10.32 5.31 7.03
C ALA A 251 -9.06 5.64 7.85
N GLY A 252 -7.90 5.02 7.57
CA GLY A 252 -6.66 5.24 8.30
C GLY A 252 -6.65 4.69 9.74
N ASN A 253 -7.56 3.76 10.06
CA ASN A 253 -7.74 3.26 11.43
C ASN A 253 -6.96 1.97 11.73
N ALA A 254 -6.23 1.41 10.75
CA ALA A 254 -5.52 0.15 10.95
C ALA A 254 -4.48 0.21 12.08
N GLY A 255 -3.75 1.33 12.22
CA GLY A 255 -2.79 1.52 13.32
C GLY A 255 -3.47 1.49 14.70
N LYS A 256 -4.60 2.18 14.85
CA LYS A 256 -5.41 2.19 16.09
C LYS A 256 -5.93 0.80 16.44
N ILE A 257 -6.47 0.07 15.46
CA ILE A 257 -6.97 -1.31 15.66
C ILE A 257 -5.84 -2.22 16.16
N ILE A 258 -4.66 -2.13 15.55
CA ILE A 258 -3.48 -2.91 15.95
C ILE A 258 -3.03 -2.50 17.36
N SER A 259 -3.08 -1.21 17.69
CA SER A 259 -2.77 -0.71 19.04
C SER A 259 -3.69 -1.35 20.09
N GLU A 260 -4.99 -1.44 19.83
CA GLU A 260 -5.96 -2.08 20.73
C GLU A 260 -5.74 -3.60 20.86
N ILE A 261 -5.43 -4.30 19.75
CA ILE A 261 -5.06 -5.73 19.78
C ILE A 261 -3.87 -5.94 20.72
N LYS A 262 -2.85 -5.08 20.63
CA LYS A 262 -1.67 -5.15 21.50
C LYS A 262 -1.98 -4.84 22.96
N LYS A 263 -2.84 -3.86 23.23
CA LYS A 263 -3.29 -3.53 24.60
C LYS A 263 -4.07 -4.68 25.24
N ALA A 264 -4.78 -5.48 24.43
CA ALA A 264 -5.47 -6.69 24.89
C ALA A 264 -4.52 -7.87 25.19
N GLY A 265 -3.19 -7.69 25.05
CA GLY A 265 -2.18 -8.68 25.38
C GLY A 265 -1.76 -9.59 24.22
N PHE A 266 -2.21 -9.32 23.00
CA PHE A 266 -1.78 -10.07 21.82
C PHE A 266 -0.50 -9.50 21.22
N GLU A 267 0.34 -10.38 20.68
CA GLU A 267 1.47 -10.02 19.84
C GLU A 267 1.16 -10.23 18.37
N VAL A 268 1.66 -9.34 17.51
CA VAL A 268 1.54 -9.48 16.07
C VAL A 268 2.76 -10.24 15.56
N SER A 269 2.60 -11.54 15.33
CA SER A 269 3.67 -12.41 14.83
C SER A 269 3.92 -12.24 13.32
N ALA A 270 2.89 -11.89 12.55
CA ALA A 270 3.00 -11.56 11.14
C ALA A 270 1.86 -10.63 10.72
N LEU A 271 2.10 -9.90 9.64
CA LEU A 271 1.11 -9.03 9.03
C LEU A 271 1.34 -8.91 7.52
N GLN A 272 0.25 -8.89 6.76
CA GLN A 272 0.29 -8.65 5.32
C GLN A 272 -0.99 -7.94 4.86
N MET A 273 -0.81 -6.95 4.00
CA MET A 273 -1.90 -6.33 3.23
C MET A 273 -1.91 -6.93 1.83
N PHE A 274 -3.11 -7.33 1.38
CA PHE A 274 -3.34 -7.86 0.04
C PHE A 274 -4.79 -7.63 -0.35
N ASN A 275 -5.03 -7.47 -1.65
CA ASN A 275 -6.37 -7.48 -2.23
C ASN A 275 -6.73 -8.93 -2.55
N MET A 276 -7.96 -9.34 -2.28
CA MET A 276 -8.41 -10.69 -2.62
C MET A 276 -9.31 -10.62 -3.83
N GLU A 277 -9.12 -11.59 -4.72
CA GLU A 277 -10.10 -11.84 -5.76
C GLU A 277 -11.39 -12.37 -5.14
N ARG A 278 -12.52 -12.07 -5.78
CA ARG A 278 -13.84 -12.46 -5.29
C ARG A 278 -13.93 -13.97 -5.01
N ALA A 279 -13.40 -14.80 -5.90
CA ALA A 279 -13.41 -16.25 -5.72
C ALA A 279 -12.67 -16.69 -4.44
N ASN A 280 -11.49 -16.11 -4.19
CA ASN A 280 -10.70 -16.41 -2.99
C ASN A 280 -11.40 -15.89 -1.71
N ALA A 281 -12.11 -14.75 -1.80
CA ALA A 281 -12.91 -14.22 -0.70
C ALA A 281 -14.11 -15.13 -0.39
N GLU A 282 -14.80 -15.60 -1.43
CA GLU A 282 -15.93 -16.54 -1.30
C GLU A 282 -15.48 -17.85 -0.65
N GLU A 283 -14.36 -18.42 -1.09
CA GLU A 283 -13.75 -19.62 -0.47
C GLU A 283 -13.38 -19.37 0.99
N PHE A 284 -12.71 -18.25 1.29
CA PHE A 284 -12.28 -17.93 2.65
C PHE A 284 -13.46 -17.81 3.64
N TYR A 285 -14.60 -17.26 3.20
CA TYR A 285 -15.77 -17.10 4.05
C TYR A 285 -16.76 -18.26 3.99
N GLU A 286 -16.56 -19.25 3.11
CA GLU A 286 -17.53 -20.33 2.88
C GLU A 286 -17.94 -21.06 4.17
N ILE A 287 -17.01 -21.21 5.12
CA ILE A 287 -17.24 -21.85 6.42
C ILE A 287 -18.35 -21.18 7.26
N TYR A 288 -18.68 -19.92 6.99
CA TYR A 288 -19.74 -19.18 7.69
C TYR A 288 -21.11 -19.29 7.01
N LYS A 289 -21.19 -19.94 5.85
CA LYS A 289 -22.43 -20.11 5.09
C LYS A 289 -23.45 -20.90 5.90
N GLY A 290 -24.60 -20.28 6.16
CA GLY A 290 -25.68 -20.88 6.95
C GLY A 290 -25.48 -20.78 8.48
N VAL A 291 -24.36 -20.23 8.94
CA VAL A 291 -24.07 -19.99 10.37
C VAL A 291 -24.31 -18.52 10.72
N LEU A 292 -23.79 -17.59 9.89
CA LEU A 292 -23.96 -16.15 10.09
C LEU A 292 -25.10 -15.59 9.23
N GLN A 293 -25.94 -14.76 9.84
CA GLN A 293 -27.05 -14.10 9.13
C GLN A 293 -26.53 -13.13 8.06
N GLU A 294 -25.39 -12.48 8.32
CA GLU A 294 -24.78 -11.50 7.42
C GLU A 294 -23.95 -12.13 6.29
N TYR A 295 -23.91 -13.46 6.14
CA TYR A 295 -23.12 -14.12 5.09
C TYR A 295 -23.48 -13.62 3.68
N LYS A 296 -24.75 -13.28 3.44
CA LYS A 296 -25.20 -12.70 2.16
C LYS A 296 -24.57 -11.34 1.86
N ASP A 297 -24.17 -10.61 2.90
CA ASP A 297 -23.55 -9.29 2.79
C ASP A 297 -22.03 -9.34 2.65
N PHE A 298 -21.40 -10.49 2.93
CA PHE A 298 -19.97 -10.70 2.69
C PHE A 298 -19.65 -10.62 1.19
N HIS A 299 -20.66 -10.85 0.33
CA HIS A 299 -20.51 -10.96 -1.12
C HIS A 299 -21.03 -9.74 -1.88
N SER A 300 -21.80 -8.87 -1.21
CA SER A 300 -22.55 -7.75 -1.81
C SER A 300 -21.83 -6.41 -1.70
N ARG A 301 -20.99 -6.23 -0.68
CA ARG A 301 -20.10 -5.08 -0.55
C ARG A 301 -18.76 -5.44 -1.19
N ASN A 302 -18.18 -4.52 -1.96
CA ASN A 302 -16.88 -4.66 -2.60
C ASN A 302 -15.77 -4.80 -1.55
N VAL A 303 -15.67 -5.96 -0.90
CA VAL A 303 -14.77 -6.25 0.21
C VAL A 303 -13.79 -7.30 -0.29
N ILE A 304 -12.57 -6.86 -0.63
CA ILE A 304 -11.27 -7.14 0.02
C ILE A 304 -10.19 -6.44 -0.82
#